data_AF-A0A8H3C2J8-F1
#
_entry.id   AF-A0A8H3C2J8-F1
#
_cell.length_a   1.000
_cell.length_b   1.000
_cell.length_c   1.000
_cell.angle_alpha   90.00
_cell.angle_beta   90.00
_cell.angle_gamma   90.00
#
_symmetry.space_group_name_H-M   'P 1'
#
loop_
_entity.id
_entity.type
_entity.pdbx_description
1 polymer ?
#
loop_
_entity_poly.entity_id
_entity_poly.type
_entity_poly.pdbx_seq_one_letter_code
_entity_poly.pdbx_strand_id
1 'polypeptide(L)'
;SNIFPLSSDWVPRDVGEFTRGQMDRLVQQYNAVLQNIVADYKTKNYQGFAVIRQPPHLPFKTCPIQAVSSVDCFHPSTDAHVRIAAGLWNRSTLDAVNGPRGTIYLGGNPDFSLLGGT
;
A
#
# COMPACT_ATOMS: atom_id res chain seq x y z
N SER A 1 5.04 -3.23 -10.75
CA SER A 1 4.08 -3.83 -9.80
C SER A 1 2.77 -3.96 -10.53
N ASN A 2 2.07 -5.10 -10.50
CA ASN A 2 0.92 -5.28 -11.38
C ASN A 2 -0.41 -4.94 -10.67
N ILE A 3 -0.74 -3.64 -10.58
CA ILE A 3 -1.94 -3.12 -9.88
C ILE A 3 -3.22 -3.09 -10.75
N PHE A 4 -3.10 -3.34 -12.05
CA PHE A 4 -4.23 -3.41 -12.98
C PHE A 4 -4.08 -4.63 -13.90
N PRO A 5 -4.89 -5.69 -13.76
CA PRO A 5 -5.04 -6.69 -14.81
C PRO A 5 -6.05 -6.14 -15.83
N LEU A 6 -5.68 -5.11 -16.58
CA LEU A 6 -6.43 -4.77 -17.80
C LEU A 6 -5.86 -5.62 -18.95
N SER A 7 -6.03 -6.93 -18.84
CA SER A 7 -6.14 -7.76 -20.03
C SER A 7 -7.61 -7.78 -20.43
N SER A 8 -8.14 -6.64 -20.84
CA SER A 8 -9.29 -6.70 -21.75
C SER A 8 -8.70 -7.16 -23.08
N ASP A 9 -9.14 -8.31 -23.60
CA ASP A 9 -8.76 -8.84 -24.92
C ASP A 9 -9.01 -7.88 -26.10
N TRP A 10 -9.55 -6.68 -25.82
CA TRP A 10 -9.98 -5.64 -26.76
C TRP A 10 -9.08 -4.40 -26.81
N VAL A 11 -8.12 -4.24 -25.89
CA VAL A 11 -7.15 -3.13 -25.93
C VAL A 11 -5.81 -3.68 -26.41
N PRO A 12 -5.21 -3.12 -27.47
CA PRO A 12 -3.87 -3.50 -27.90
C PRO A 12 -2.89 -3.47 -26.72
N ARG A 13 -2.08 -4.52 -26.59
CA ARG A 13 -1.20 -4.73 -25.43
C ARG A 13 -0.24 -3.55 -25.20
N ASP A 14 0.22 -2.94 -26.27
CA ASP A 14 1.06 -1.74 -26.27
C ASP A 14 0.36 -0.52 -25.67
N VAL A 15 -0.93 -0.31 -25.98
CA VAL A 15 -1.76 0.75 -25.39
C VAL A 15 -2.02 0.49 -23.91
N GLY A 16 -2.30 -0.76 -23.54
CA GLY A 16 -2.48 -1.18 -22.15
C GLY A 16 -1.20 -0.99 -21.32
N GLU A 17 -0.04 -1.37 -21.85
CA GLU A 17 1.25 -1.18 -21.20
C GLU A 17 1.63 0.30 -21.07
N PHE A 18 1.40 1.11 -22.11
CA PHE A 18 1.66 2.54 -22.09
C PHE A 18 0.82 3.27 -21.02
N THR A 19 -0.51 3.08 -21.05
CA THR A 19 -1.43 3.71 -20.09
C THR A 19 -1.16 3.26 -18.66
N ARG A 20 -0.80 1.99 -18.46
CA ARG A 20 -0.33 1.48 -17.16
C ARG A 20 0.95 2.16 -16.69
N GLY A 21 1.93 2.33 -17.58
CA GLY A 21 3.16 3.06 -17.27
C GLY A 21 2.89 4.50 -16.81
N GLN A 22 1.88 5.14 -17.38
CA GLN A 22 1.44 6.46 -16.93
C GLN A 22 0.82 6.42 -15.52
N MET A 23 0.00 5.41 -15.21
CA MET A 23 -0.54 5.23 -13.86
C MET A 23 0.56 4.99 -12.83
N ASP A 24 1.54 4.16 -13.14
CA ASP A 24 2.70 3.91 -12.27
C ASP A 24 3.48 5.20 -12.00
N ARG A 25 3.68 6.04 -13.02
CA ARG A 25 4.33 7.35 -12.87
C ARG A 25 3.53 8.30 -11.96
N LEU A 26 2.21 8.37 -12.13
CA LEU A 26 1.35 9.22 -11.31
C LEU A 26 1.35 8.75 -9.84
N VAL A 27 1.32 7.45 -9.60
CA VAL A 27 1.43 6.87 -8.25
C VAL A 27 2.76 7.23 -7.60
N GLN A 28 3.87 7.22 -8.35
CA GLN A 28 5.19 7.64 -7.84
C GLN A 28 5.20 9.12 -7.45
N GLN A 29 4.63 9.99 -8.29
CA GLN A 29 4.54 11.43 -8.01
C GLN A 29 3.67 11.72 -6.79
N TYR A 30 2.51 11.08 -6.71
CA TYR A 30 1.63 11.15 -5.53
C TYR A 30 2.36 10.73 -4.26
N ASN A 31 3.09 9.61 -4.32
CA ASN A 31 3.86 9.09 -3.20
C ASN A 31 4.99 10.04 -2.75
N ALA A 32 5.65 10.74 -3.68
CA ALA A 32 6.64 11.75 -3.36
C ALA A 32 6.02 12.94 -2.62
N VAL A 33 4.83 13.40 -3.04
CA VAL A 33 4.09 14.47 -2.35
C VAL A 33 3.72 14.05 -0.93
N LEU A 34 3.25 12.81 -0.71
CA LEU A 34 2.94 12.32 0.64
C LEU A 34 4.16 12.31 1.56
N GLN A 35 5.37 12.02 1.05
CA GLN A 35 6.59 12.09 1.84
C GLN A 35 6.91 13.52 2.27
N ASN A 36 6.72 14.50 1.38
CA ASN A 36 6.90 15.90 1.70
C ASN A 36 5.92 16.38 2.77
N ILE A 37 4.66 15.93 2.72
CA ILE A 37 3.65 16.24 3.75
C ILE A 37 4.08 15.70 5.12
N VAL A 38 4.53 14.44 5.18
CA VAL A 38 5.04 13.86 6.44
C VAL A 38 6.23 14.65 6.98
N ALA A 39 7.18 15.03 6.11
CA ALA A 39 8.36 15.80 6.51
C ALA A 39 7.98 17.19 7.04
N ASP A 40 7.08 17.89 6.36
CA ASP A 40 6.57 19.20 6.75
C ASP A 40 5.81 19.16 8.10
N TYR A 41 4.98 18.15 8.33
CA TYR A 41 4.30 18.00 9.63
C TYR A 41 5.28 17.68 10.77
N LYS A 42 6.38 16.98 10.49
CA LYS A 42 7.45 16.76 11.47
C LYS A 42 8.15 18.06 11.86
N THR A 43 8.43 18.97 10.91
CA THR A 43 9.07 20.26 11.24
C THR A 43 8.14 21.17 12.05
N LYS A 44 6.82 21.11 11.80
CA LYS A 44 5.81 21.88 12.54
C LYS A 44 5.63 21.44 14.00
N ASN A 45 6.00 20.21 14.34
CA ASN A 45 6.03 19.69 15.71
C ASN A 45 4.74 19.96 16.54
N TYR A 46 3.57 19.68 15.94
CA TYR A 46 2.29 19.82 16.62
C TYR A 46 2.20 18.90 17.83
N GLN A 47 1.70 19.41 18.96
CA GLN A 47 1.66 18.68 20.23
C GLN A 47 0.45 17.73 20.37
N GLY A 48 -0.62 17.95 19.60
CA GLY A 48 -1.86 17.17 19.68
C GLY A 48 -2.17 16.30 18.47
N PHE A 49 -1.28 16.27 17.47
CA PHE A 49 -1.53 15.59 16.21
C PHE A 49 -0.22 15.14 15.55
N ALA A 50 -0.21 13.93 15.00
CA ALA A 50 0.91 13.37 14.27
C ALA A 50 0.45 12.84 12.91
N VAL A 51 1.29 13.01 11.89
CA VAL A 51 1.05 12.45 10.56
C VAL A 51 1.98 11.28 10.33
N ILE A 52 1.39 10.15 9.94
CA ILE A 52 2.10 8.91 9.64
C ILE A 52 1.77 8.48 8.21
N ARG A 53 2.77 7.96 7.48
CA ARG A 53 2.57 7.36 6.17
C ARG A 53 2.86 5.88 6.25
N GLN A 54 1.85 5.07 5.93
CA GLN A 54 1.95 3.61 5.92
C GLN A 54 1.62 3.11 4.51
N PRO A 55 2.63 2.86 3.65
CA PRO A 55 2.37 2.29 2.34
C PRO A 55 1.79 0.88 2.49
N PRO A 56 0.76 0.50 1.73
CA PRO A 56 0.23 -0.85 1.75
C PRO A 56 1.30 -1.80 1.21
N HIS A 57 1.87 -2.64 2.08
CA HIS A 57 2.72 -3.74 1.68
C HIS A 57 1.82 -4.90 1.30
N LEU A 58 1.37 -4.94 0.05
CA LEU A 58 0.57 -6.04 -0.47
C LEU A 58 1.37 -6.75 -1.56
N PRO A 59 1.65 -8.05 -1.43
CA PRO A 59 2.36 -8.80 -2.44
C PRO A 59 1.42 -9.11 -3.61
N PHE A 60 0.95 -8.09 -4.33
CA PHE A 60 -0.01 -8.22 -5.42
C PHE A 60 0.45 -9.17 -6.54
N LYS A 61 1.77 -9.41 -6.68
CA LYS A 61 2.30 -10.39 -7.63
C LYS A 61 1.99 -11.84 -7.25
N THR A 62 1.78 -12.12 -5.97
CA THR A 62 1.49 -13.44 -5.43
C THR A 62 0.10 -13.51 -4.79
N CYS A 63 -0.66 -12.41 -4.78
CA CYS A 63 -2.01 -12.41 -4.28
C CYS A 63 -2.91 -13.24 -5.22
N PRO A 64 -3.69 -14.18 -4.68
CA PRO A 64 -4.64 -14.95 -5.45
C PRO A 64 -5.75 -14.02 -6.00
N ILE A 65 -6.42 -14.40 -7.08
CA ILE A 65 -7.47 -13.56 -7.71
C ILE A 65 -8.62 -13.25 -6.73
N GLN A 66 -8.81 -14.09 -5.72
CA GLN A 66 -9.77 -13.91 -4.63
C GLN A 66 -9.43 -12.73 -3.69
N ALA A 67 -8.23 -12.16 -3.81
CA ALA A 67 -7.84 -10.93 -3.09
C ALA A 67 -8.50 -9.67 -3.69
N VAL A 68 -9.05 -9.75 -4.90
CA VAL A 68 -9.89 -8.69 -5.48
C VAL A 68 -11.37 -9.09 -5.45
N SER A 69 -12.23 -8.10 -5.42
CA SER A 69 -13.68 -8.25 -5.42
C SER A 69 -14.14 -8.96 -6.69
N SER A 70 -15.05 -9.92 -6.55
CA SER A 70 -15.68 -10.58 -7.69
C SER A 70 -16.64 -9.67 -8.46
N VAL A 71 -16.97 -8.50 -7.92
CA VAL A 71 -17.91 -7.54 -8.53
C VAL A 71 -17.24 -6.75 -9.67
N ASP A 72 -15.98 -6.35 -9.48
CA ASP A 72 -15.27 -5.47 -10.42
C ASP A 72 -13.83 -5.89 -10.72
N CYS A 73 -13.34 -6.96 -10.09
CA CYS A 73 -11.98 -7.49 -10.24
C CYS A 73 -10.88 -6.46 -9.97
N PHE A 74 -11.18 -5.40 -9.22
CA PHE A 74 -10.28 -4.27 -9.01
C PHE A 74 -10.15 -3.91 -7.52
N HIS A 75 -11.27 -3.68 -6.83
CA HIS A 75 -11.23 -3.35 -5.42
C HIS A 75 -10.78 -4.56 -4.60
N PRO A 76 -10.12 -4.36 -3.45
CA PRO A 76 -9.82 -5.47 -2.55
C PRO A 76 -11.10 -6.20 -2.13
N SER A 77 -11.04 -7.53 -2.02
CA SER A 77 -12.14 -8.31 -1.44
C SER A 77 -12.27 -8.05 0.06
N THR A 78 -13.38 -8.47 0.67
CA THR A 78 -13.58 -8.35 2.12
C THR A 78 -12.44 -9.00 2.91
N ASP A 79 -11.99 -10.20 2.50
CA ASP A 79 -10.86 -10.89 3.14
C ASP A 79 -9.55 -10.08 2.99
N ALA A 80 -9.30 -9.52 1.80
CA ALA A 80 -8.13 -8.67 1.59
C ALA A 80 -8.18 -7.40 2.47
N HIS A 81 -9.34 -6.76 2.61
CA HIS A 81 -9.54 -5.64 3.54
C HIS A 81 -9.21 -6.01 4.98
N VAL A 82 -9.65 -7.18 5.46
CA VAL A 82 -9.36 -7.66 6.82
C VAL A 82 -7.84 -7.83 7.03
N ARG A 83 -7.14 -8.43 6.05
CA ARG A 83 -5.68 -8.62 6.11
C ARG A 83 -4.92 -7.29 6.07
N ILE A 84 -5.34 -6.35 5.23
CA ILE A 84 -4.78 -4.99 5.17
C ILE A 84 -4.94 -4.29 6.52
N ALA A 85 -6.13 -4.37 7.11
CA ALA A 85 -6.42 -3.74 8.39
C ALA A 85 -5.56 -4.34 9.52
N ALA A 86 -5.43 -5.67 9.57
CA ALA A 86 -4.55 -6.33 10.54
C ALA A 86 -3.08 -5.92 10.36
N GLY A 87 -2.58 -5.87 9.12
CA GLY A 87 -1.22 -5.42 8.83
C GLY A 87 -0.97 -3.95 9.21
N LEU A 88 -1.96 -3.08 8.94
CA LEU A 88 -1.94 -1.68 9.34
C LEU A 88 -1.87 -1.53 10.86
N TRP A 89 -2.75 -2.24 11.57
CA TRP A 89 -2.81 -2.23 13.02
C TRP A 89 -1.47 -2.66 13.64
N ASN A 90 -0.96 -3.81 13.24
CA ASN A 90 0.30 -4.35 13.75
C ASN A 90 1.47 -3.39 13.52
N ARG A 91 1.55 -2.76 12.34
CA ARG A 91 2.59 -1.75 12.06
C ARG A 91 2.45 -0.53 12.95
N SER A 92 1.24 0.00 13.11
CA SER A 92 0.98 1.16 13.96
C SER A 92 1.36 0.93 15.42
N THR A 93 1.15 -0.29 15.93
CA THR A 93 1.43 -0.62 17.34
C THR A 93 2.87 -1.06 17.59
N LEU A 94 3.52 -1.76 16.64
CA LEU A 94 4.87 -2.30 16.82
C LEU A 94 5.97 -1.26 16.51
N ASP A 95 5.74 -0.35 15.56
CA ASP A 95 6.68 0.75 15.27
C ASP A 95 6.74 1.75 16.44
N ALA A 96 5.69 1.82 17.28
CA ALA A 96 5.63 2.66 18.47
C ALA A 96 6.44 2.13 19.66
N VAL A 97 6.76 0.83 19.68
CA VAL A 97 7.45 0.17 20.83
C VAL A 97 8.98 0.23 20.70
N ASN A 98 9.52 0.28 19.48
CA ASN A 98 10.97 0.16 19.23
C ASN A 98 11.66 1.44 18.70
N GLY A 99 10.94 2.56 18.56
CA GLY A 99 11.51 3.82 18.06
C GLY A 99 11.48 4.96 19.09
N PRO A 100 12.48 5.87 19.10
CA PRO A 100 12.37 7.10 19.86
C PRO A 100 11.12 7.87 19.43
N ARG A 101 10.38 8.42 20.40
CA ARG A 101 9.14 9.19 20.19
C ARG A 101 9.31 10.17 19.02
N GLY A 102 8.70 9.88 17.87
CA GLY A 102 8.77 10.71 16.66
C GLY A 102 9.43 10.08 15.42
N THR A 103 10.03 8.89 15.51
CA THR A 103 10.69 8.24 14.37
C THR A 103 9.91 7.02 13.89
N ILE A 104 9.15 7.20 12.80
CA ILE A 104 8.56 6.09 12.03
C ILE A 104 9.63 5.59 11.06
N TYR A 105 10.11 4.37 11.30
CA TYR A 105 11.08 3.70 10.44
C TYR A 105 10.44 3.42 9.08
N LEU A 106 11.05 3.97 8.03
CA LEU A 106 10.74 3.61 6.66
C LEU A 106 11.28 2.20 6.40
N GLY A 107 10.39 1.22 6.32
CA GLY A 107 10.68 -0.06 5.68
C GLY A 107 11.09 -1.17 6.64
N GLY A 108 10.10 -1.95 7.05
CA GLY A 108 10.25 -3.35 7.44
C GLY A 108 9.10 -4.13 6.83
N ASN A 109 9.39 -5.16 6.04
CA ASN A 109 8.38 -6.04 5.43
C ASN A 109 7.53 -6.68 6.53
N PRO A 110 6.18 -6.58 6.48
CA PRO A 110 5.37 -7.57 7.18
C PRO A 110 5.57 -8.90 6.44
N ASP A 111 6.01 -9.92 7.15
CA ASP A 111 6.06 -11.27 6.62
C ASP A 111 4.64 -11.85 6.57
N PHE A 112 4.02 -11.83 5.39
CA PHE A 112 2.69 -12.39 5.16
C PHE A 112 2.69 -13.93 5.05
N SER A 113 3.85 -14.59 5.08
CA SER A 113 3.93 -16.06 5.07
C SER A 113 3.49 -16.68 6.40
N LEU A 114 3.50 -15.90 7.49
CA LEU A 114 3.15 -16.37 8.84
C LEU A 114 1.65 -16.39 9.15
N LEU A 115 0.80 -15.92 8.22
CA LEU A 115 -0.67 -15.96 8.36
C LEU A 115 -1.32 -16.98 7.40
N GLY A 116 -0.51 -17.78 6.70
CA GLY A 116 -0.96 -18.98 5.99
C GLY A 116 -1.06 -20.17 6.95
N GLY A 117 -1.97 -20.08 7.92
CA GLY A 117 -2.36 -21.23 8.75
C GLY A 117 -3.64 -21.85 8.21
N THR A 118 -3.47 -22.99 7.53
CA THR A 118 -4.46 -24.01 7.10
C THR A 118 -5.84 -23.55 6.62
#